data_AF-A0A7V1QTD3-F1
#
_entry.id   AF-A0A7V1QTD3-F1
#
_cell.length_a   1.000
_cell.length_b   1.000
_cell.length_c   1.000
_cell.angle_alpha   90.00
_cell.angle_beta   90.00
_cell.angle_gamma   90.00
#
_symmetry.space_group_name_H-M   'P 1'
#
loop_
_entity.id
_entity.type
_entity.pdbx_description
1 polymer ?
#
loop_
_entity_poly.entity_id
_entity_poly.type
_entity_poly.pdbx_seq_one_letter_code
_entity_poly.pdbx_strand_id
1 'polypeptide(L)'
;MPVHPARFLPLGLGLLALLAALWGGLVRLGAVDVAPGRTLAATHGPLMVSGFLGTLIGLERAVAVGRRWAYLAPMLSAMGAALLLAGLPIWVGALAMSAAGLVLLAAFIVILRRVTAAFTLAMALGALAWLGGNLLWLSDVTAMPRAVPWWVGFFVLTIAGERLELSRLLLPSARTRAWFALAVGVVVAGFGVGLADADLGARLLGLGLVALAIWLGWHDIARRTLRRGGLPRFIAVCLLLGYAWLGVGGLLLLRDGALIGGPRYDAALHSVFLGFVFSMVIAHAPVILPAVTGRAVPFRPFFYVHLGLLHLSLLGRVAGDLAGWTPVRQVGGTVNVVAVLLFLAATLVAARSAARAAGPDSG
;
A
#
# COMPACT_ATOMS: atom_id res chain seq x y z
N MET A 1 18.36 0.06 20.34
CA MET A 1 18.14 1.52 20.43
C MET A 1 16.78 1.78 21.04
N PRO A 2 16.63 2.71 21.99
CA PRO A 2 15.33 3.03 22.58
C PRO A 2 14.34 3.52 21.50
N VAL A 3 13.08 3.09 21.61
CA VAL A 3 12.01 3.45 20.68
C VAL A 3 11.70 4.94 20.86
N HIS A 4 11.89 5.75 19.82
CA HIS A 4 11.68 7.19 19.91
C HIS A 4 10.17 7.50 20.02
N PRO A 5 9.72 8.34 20.98
CA PRO A 5 8.29 8.62 21.21
C PRO A 5 7.59 9.23 19.99
N ALA A 6 8.33 9.95 19.14
CA ALA A 6 7.85 10.49 17.86
C ALA A 6 7.29 9.46 16.86
N ARG A 7 7.41 8.15 17.14
CA ARG A 7 6.87 7.06 16.31
C ARG A 7 5.39 6.78 16.57
N PHE A 8 4.91 7.00 17.79
CA PHE A 8 3.58 6.52 18.21
C PHE A 8 2.44 7.43 17.75
N LEU A 9 2.63 8.75 17.80
CA LEU A 9 1.62 9.70 17.33
C LEU A 9 1.25 9.50 15.86
N PRO A 10 2.20 9.52 14.89
CA PRO A 10 1.85 9.27 13.49
C PRO A 10 1.26 7.87 13.30
N LEU A 11 1.75 6.83 13.99
CA LEU A 11 1.17 5.49 13.91
C LEU A 11 -0.31 5.45 14.36
N GLY A 12 -0.63 6.12 15.48
CA GLY A 12 -2.00 6.20 15.99
C GLY A 12 -2.93 6.98 15.06
N LEU A 13 -2.47 8.12 14.54
CA LEU A 13 -3.21 8.92 13.56
C LEU A 13 -3.37 8.18 12.22
N GLY A 14 -2.37 7.42 11.78
CA GLY A 14 -2.45 6.56 10.61
C GLY A 14 -3.47 5.43 10.79
N LEU A 15 -3.54 4.83 11.98
CA LEU A 15 -4.58 3.83 12.31
C LEU A 15 -5.98 4.47 12.31
N LEU A 16 -6.12 5.69 12.84
CA LEU A 16 -7.38 6.44 12.77
C LEU A 16 -7.78 6.70 11.31
N ALA A 17 -6.83 7.09 10.45
CA ALA A 17 -7.05 7.26 9.02
C ALA A 17 -7.51 5.96 8.34
N LEU A 18 -6.91 4.82 8.70
CA LEU A 18 -7.34 3.49 8.22
C LEU A 18 -8.79 3.21 8.61
N LEU A 19 -9.14 3.35 9.89
CA LEU A 19 -10.49 3.06 10.38
C LEU A 19 -11.54 3.97 9.72
N ALA A 20 -11.25 5.26 9.59
CA ALA A 20 -12.12 6.20 8.91
C ALA A 20 -12.25 5.88 7.41
N ALA A 21 -11.18 5.46 6.75
CA ALA A 21 -11.22 5.07 5.36
C ALA A 21 -11.97 3.75 5.14
N LEU A 22 -11.87 2.78 6.04
CA LEU A 22 -12.69 1.55 6.00
C LEU A 22 -14.18 1.89 6.08
N TRP A 23 -14.54 2.80 7.00
CA TRP A 23 -15.91 3.31 7.10
C TRP A 23 -16.37 4.02 5.82
N GLY A 24 -15.55 4.95 5.30
CA GLY A 24 -15.81 5.62 4.02
C GLY A 24 -15.96 4.62 2.85
N GLY A 25 -15.23 3.50 2.89
CA GLY A 25 -15.35 2.42 1.93
C GLY A 25 -16.71 1.70 2.01
N LEU A 26 -17.22 1.42 3.21
CA LEU A 26 -18.56 0.85 3.41
C LEU A 26 -19.67 1.78 2.90
N VAL A 27 -19.52 3.10 3.11
CA VAL A 27 -20.45 4.10 2.56
C VAL A 27 -20.41 4.09 1.03
N ARG A 28 -19.21 4.09 0.42
CA ARG A 28 -19.06 3.99 -1.06
C ARG A 28 -19.60 2.69 -1.64
N LEU A 29 -19.63 1.62 -0.84
CA LEU A 29 -20.17 0.32 -1.22
C LEU A 29 -21.71 0.29 -1.14
N GLY A 30 -22.32 1.26 -0.45
CA GLY A 30 -23.76 1.26 -0.15
C GLY A 30 -24.14 0.19 0.88
N ALA A 31 -23.19 -0.23 1.72
CA ALA A 31 -23.42 -1.21 2.78
C ALA A 31 -23.89 -0.57 4.09
N VAL A 32 -23.69 0.75 4.25
CA VAL A 32 -24.16 1.55 5.39
C VAL A 32 -24.66 2.90 4.88
N ASP A 33 -25.82 3.32 5.39
CA ASP A 33 -26.45 4.60 5.03
C ASP A 33 -26.14 5.74 6.02
N VAL A 34 -25.56 5.40 7.18
CA VAL A 34 -25.36 6.34 8.28
C VAL A 34 -24.08 7.15 8.08
N ALA A 35 -24.23 8.42 7.73
CA ALA A 35 -23.12 9.32 7.47
C ALA A 35 -22.71 10.09 8.75
N PRO A 36 -21.54 9.80 9.34
CA PRO A 36 -20.68 10.88 9.81
C PRO A 36 -19.99 11.48 8.57
N GLY A 37 -20.73 12.35 7.85
CA GLY A 37 -20.22 13.19 6.76
C GLY A 37 -20.04 12.50 5.39
N ARG A 38 -20.74 13.01 4.37
CA ARG A 38 -20.48 12.72 2.93
C ARG A 38 -18.99 12.86 2.56
N THR A 39 -18.25 13.63 3.35
CA THR A 39 -16.80 13.83 3.30
C THR A 39 -16.00 12.53 3.41
N LEU A 40 -16.37 11.56 4.26
CA LEU A 40 -15.59 10.32 4.44
C LEU A 40 -15.59 9.41 3.20
N ALA A 41 -16.72 9.36 2.48
CA ALA A 41 -16.81 8.61 1.22
C ALA A 41 -15.97 9.27 0.11
N ALA A 42 -15.89 10.61 0.11
CA ALA A 42 -15.07 11.37 -0.83
C ALA A 42 -13.57 11.26 -0.51
N THR A 43 -13.20 11.17 0.77
CA THR A 43 -11.80 11.11 1.22
C THR A 43 -11.26 9.69 1.44
N HIS A 44 -12.07 8.64 1.19
CA HIS A 44 -11.66 7.23 1.32
C HIS A 44 -10.28 6.94 0.70
N GLY A 45 -10.09 7.30 -0.58
CA GLY A 45 -8.83 7.07 -1.30
C GLY A 45 -7.65 7.82 -0.68
N PRO A 46 -7.72 9.15 -0.52
CA PRO A 46 -6.67 9.92 0.15
C PRO A 46 -6.34 9.45 1.57
N LEU A 47 -7.35 9.07 2.36
CA LEU A 47 -7.14 8.55 3.72
C LEU A 47 -6.44 7.19 3.70
N MET A 48 -6.82 6.27 2.81
CA MET A 48 -6.12 4.98 2.65
C MET A 48 -4.67 5.17 2.19
N VAL A 49 -4.49 5.89 1.08
CA VAL A 49 -3.22 6.00 0.38
C VAL A 49 -2.27 6.92 1.13
N SER A 50 -2.64 8.18 1.29
CA SER A 50 -1.75 9.22 1.78
C SER A 50 -1.87 9.45 3.28
N GLY A 51 -2.96 9.01 3.92
CA GLY A 51 -3.13 9.07 5.37
C GLY A 51 -2.57 7.86 6.10
N PHE A 52 -2.99 6.65 5.74
CA PHE A 52 -2.57 5.42 6.39
C PHE A 52 -1.27 4.86 5.79
N LEU A 53 -1.29 4.44 4.52
CA LEU A 53 -0.16 3.73 3.92
C LEU A 53 1.08 4.65 3.75
N GLY A 54 0.87 5.91 3.37
CA GLY A 54 1.92 6.94 3.32
C GLY A 54 2.59 7.15 4.68
N THR A 55 1.82 7.16 5.76
CA THR A 55 2.36 7.24 7.13
C THR A 55 3.15 5.99 7.49
N LEU A 56 2.64 4.80 7.17
CA LEU A 56 3.30 3.54 7.49
C LEU A 56 4.65 3.40 6.78
N ILE A 57 4.67 3.64 5.46
CA ILE A 57 5.90 3.61 4.65
C ILE A 57 6.85 4.73 5.11
N GLY A 58 6.33 5.93 5.37
CA GLY A 58 7.11 7.05 5.89
C GLY A 58 7.80 6.72 7.22
N LEU A 59 7.10 6.06 8.14
CA LEU A 59 7.67 5.60 9.42
C LEU A 59 8.77 4.58 9.22
N GLU A 60 8.53 3.58 8.39
CA GLU A 60 9.51 2.54 8.08
C GLU A 60 10.79 3.15 7.48
N ARG A 61 10.64 4.04 6.50
CA ARG A 61 11.77 4.71 5.85
C ARG A 61 12.49 5.67 6.80
N ALA A 62 11.77 6.37 7.68
CA ALA A 62 12.38 7.23 8.71
C ALA A 62 13.24 6.41 9.70
N VAL A 63 12.76 5.22 10.09
CA VAL A 63 13.54 4.29 10.90
C VAL A 63 14.78 3.79 10.15
N ALA A 64 14.65 3.42 8.87
CA ALA A 64 15.76 2.94 8.05
C ALA A 64 16.86 3.99 7.82
N VAL A 65 16.48 5.26 7.59
CA VAL A 65 17.43 6.36 7.38
C VAL A 65 18.14 6.77 8.69
N GLY A 66 17.45 6.59 9.83
CA GLY A 66 18.00 6.90 11.16
C GLY A 66 18.19 8.40 11.43
N ARG A 67 17.51 9.28 10.69
CA ARG A 67 17.61 10.75 10.85
C ARG A 67 16.31 11.35 11.36
N ARG A 68 16.40 12.27 12.32
CA ARG A 68 15.23 12.90 12.99
C ARG A 68 14.29 13.62 12.02
N TRP A 69 14.82 14.35 11.03
CA TRP A 69 13.99 15.07 10.05
C TRP A 69 13.16 14.13 9.17
N ALA A 70 13.57 12.87 8.98
CA ALA A 70 12.83 11.92 8.14
C ALA A 70 11.46 11.58 8.75
N TYR A 71 11.30 11.73 10.08
CA TYR A 71 10.02 11.57 10.77
C TYR A 71 9.01 12.68 10.43
N LEU A 72 9.41 13.78 9.78
CA LEU A 72 8.48 14.78 9.29
C LEU A 72 7.56 14.20 8.21
N ALA A 73 8.02 13.26 7.37
CA ALA A 73 7.18 12.62 6.35
C ALA A 73 5.96 11.91 6.95
N PRO A 74 6.11 10.90 7.83
CA PRO A 74 4.95 10.24 8.43
C PRO A 74 4.12 11.17 9.31
N MET A 75 4.73 12.17 9.97
CA MET A 75 3.98 13.13 10.78
C MET A 75 3.07 14.01 9.91
N LEU A 76 3.58 14.58 8.81
CA LEU A 76 2.81 15.41 7.90
C LEU A 76 1.71 14.63 7.18
N SER A 77 2.01 13.38 6.80
CA SER A 77 1.05 12.44 6.20
C SER A 77 -0.11 12.14 7.16
N ALA A 78 0.20 11.79 8.40
CA ALA A 78 -0.78 11.51 9.43
C ALA A 78 -1.59 12.75 9.86
N MET A 79 -0.92 13.89 9.97
CA MET A 79 -1.57 15.18 10.26
C MET A 79 -2.50 15.59 9.12
N GLY A 80 -2.08 15.43 7.87
CA GLY A 80 -2.94 15.69 6.71
C GLY A 80 -4.25 14.88 6.78
N ALA A 81 -4.17 13.60 7.18
CA ALA A 81 -5.37 12.80 7.40
C ALA A 81 -6.22 13.31 8.56
N ALA A 82 -5.60 13.65 9.69
CA ALA A 82 -6.31 14.21 10.85
C ALA A 82 -7.06 15.52 10.51
N LEU A 83 -6.46 16.39 9.70
CA LEU A 83 -7.08 17.64 9.25
C LEU A 83 -8.30 17.38 8.35
N LEU A 84 -8.22 16.39 7.45
CA LEU A 84 -9.37 15.96 6.64
C LEU A 84 -10.50 15.40 7.51
N LEU A 85 -10.16 14.61 8.53
CA LEU A 85 -11.14 14.05 9.47
C LEU A 85 -11.77 15.11 10.38
N ALA A 86 -11.03 16.17 10.70
CA ALA A 86 -11.53 17.33 11.44
C ALA A 86 -12.41 18.26 10.59
N GLY A 87 -12.65 17.93 9.31
CA GLY A 87 -13.54 18.68 8.43
C GLY A 87 -12.93 19.94 7.82
N LEU A 88 -11.61 20.10 7.88
CA LEU A 88 -10.94 21.21 7.21
C LEU A 88 -11.03 21.07 5.67
N PRO A 89 -10.86 22.18 4.92
CA PRO A 89 -10.86 22.12 3.47
C PRO A 89 -9.86 21.11 2.91
N ILE A 90 -10.26 20.38 1.87
CA ILE A 90 -9.47 19.27 1.29
C ILE A 90 -8.05 19.68 0.92
N TRP A 91 -7.88 20.89 0.38
CA TRP A 91 -6.56 21.41 -0.03
C TRP A 91 -5.57 21.50 1.13
N VAL A 92 -6.03 21.70 2.38
CA VAL A 92 -5.16 21.77 3.56
C VAL A 92 -4.55 20.38 3.82
N GLY A 93 -5.37 19.34 3.78
CA GLY A 93 -4.91 17.95 3.90
C GLY A 93 -4.00 17.55 2.74
N ALA A 94 -4.38 17.91 1.51
CA ALA A 94 -3.59 17.66 0.31
C ALA A 94 -2.21 18.34 0.35
N LEU A 95 -2.13 19.57 0.88
CA LEU A 95 -0.87 20.31 1.04
C LEU A 95 0.04 19.62 2.05
N ALA A 96 -0.49 19.23 3.22
CA ALA A 96 0.28 18.50 4.23
C ALA A 96 0.79 17.15 3.69
N MET A 97 -0.05 16.40 2.96
CA MET A 97 0.32 15.14 2.32
C MET A 97 1.33 15.33 1.16
N SER A 98 1.27 16.44 0.43
CA SER A 98 2.27 16.79 -0.59
C SER A 98 3.63 17.09 0.06
N ALA A 99 3.64 17.87 1.15
CA ALA A 99 4.85 18.12 1.93
C ALA A 99 5.44 16.82 2.50
N ALA A 100 4.60 15.88 2.94
CA ALA A 100 5.04 14.54 3.34
C ALA A 100 5.75 13.78 2.21
N GLY A 101 5.18 13.83 0.99
CA GLY A 101 5.79 13.26 -0.21
C GLY A 101 7.16 13.86 -0.53
N LEU A 102 7.32 15.18 -0.37
CA LEU A 102 8.59 15.87 -0.57
C LEU A 102 9.65 15.41 0.44
N VAL A 103 9.29 15.29 1.72
CA VAL A 103 10.21 14.79 2.75
C VAL A 103 10.58 13.34 2.50
N LEU A 104 9.63 12.49 2.09
CA LEU A 104 9.91 11.09 1.78
C LEU A 104 10.86 10.97 0.57
N LEU A 105 10.64 11.76 -0.48
CA LEU A 105 11.52 11.83 -1.64
C LEU A 105 12.93 12.28 -1.23
N ALA A 106 13.06 13.31 -0.38
CA ALA A 106 14.35 13.72 0.15
C ALA A 106 15.05 12.59 0.93
N ALA A 107 14.30 11.78 1.68
CA ALA A 107 14.83 10.60 2.38
C ALA A 107 15.41 9.58 1.40
N PHE A 108 14.69 9.30 0.31
CA PHE A 108 15.18 8.42 -0.74
C PHE A 108 16.35 8.99 -1.54
N ILE A 109 16.43 10.30 -1.76
CA ILE A 109 17.60 10.95 -2.36
C ILE A 109 18.84 10.73 -1.46
N VAL A 110 18.69 10.84 -0.14
CA VAL A 110 19.78 10.53 0.80
C VAL A 110 20.18 9.05 0.72
N ILE A 111 19.23 8.13 0.59
CA ILE A 111 19.51 6.70 0.40
C ILE A 111 20.25 6.46 -0.93
N LEU A 112 19.78 7.06 -2.03
CA LEU A 112 20.39 6.96 -3.36
C LEU A 112 21.85 7.43 -3.35
N ARG A 113 22.13 8.57 -2.70
CA ARG A 113 23.50 9.07 -2.56
C ARG A 113 24.43 8.14 -1.79
N ARG A 114 23.89 7.24 -0.97
CA ARG A 114 24.68 6.20 -0.26
C ARG A 114 24.84 4.94 -1.09
N VAL A 115 23.76 4.50 -1.75
CA VAL A 115 23.72 3.27 -2.55
C VAL A 115 22.83 3.50 -3.77
N THR A 116 23.47 3.71 -4.93
CA THR A 116 22.78 3.76 -6.21
C THR A 116 22.63 2.35 -6.77
N ALA A 117 21.40 1.84 -6.75
CA ALA A 117 21.05 0.52 -7.28
C ALA A 117 19.65 0.55 -7.89
N ALA A 118 19.31 -0.43 -8.72
CA ALA A 118 18.00 -0.51 -9.36
C ALA A 118 16.84 -0.50 -8.34
N PHE A 119 17.01 -1.14 -7.18
CA PHE A 119 15.99 -1.15 -6.13
C PHE A 119 15.84 0.20 -5.43
N THR A 120 16.93 0.92 -5.14
CA THR A 120 16.86 2.26 -4.54
C THR A 120 16.29 3.28 -5.52
N LEU A 121 16.58 3.15 -6.81
CA LEU A 121 15.98 3.96 -7.88
C LEU A 121 14.47 3.70 -7.99
N ALA A 122 14.03 2.43 -8.01
CA ALA A 122 12.61 2.11 -8.05
C ALA A 122 11.84 2.68 -6.86
N MET A 123 12.37 2.55 -5.63
CA MET A 123 11.72 3.13 -4.46
C MET A 123 11.70 4.67 -4.49
N ALA A 124 12.77 5.32 -4.97
CA ALA A 124 12.81 6.77 -5.13
C ALA A 124 11.81 7.27 -6.18
N LEU A 125 11.66 6.55 -7.30
CA LEU A 125 10.61 6.80 -8.29
C LEU A 125 9.22 6.59 -7.70
N GLY A 126 9.04 5.62 -6.80
CA GLY A 126 7.81 5.47 -6.02
C GLY A 126 7.50 6.71 -5.18
N ALA A 127 8.47 7.23 -4.42
CA ALA A 127 8.29 8.44 -3.63
C ALA A 127 8.01 9.68 -4.50
N LEU A 128 8.66 9.79 -5.66
CA LEU A 128 8.37 10.82 -6.65
C LEU A 128 6.95 10.68 -7.20
N ALA A 129 6.50 9.46 -7.47
CA ALA A 129 5.14 9.20 -7.93
C ALA A 129 4.11 9.60 -6.86
N TRP A 130 4.39 9.34 -5.58
CA TRP A 130 3.52 9.80 -4.49
C TRP A 130 3.40 11.32 -4.41
N LEU A 131 4.54 12.02 -4.48
CA LEU A 131 4.57 13.48 -4.52
C LEU A 131 3.79 14.00 -5.75
N GLY A 132 4.03 13.45 -6.94
CA GLY A 132 3.34 13.83 -8.16
C GLY A 132 1.82 13.64 -8.06
N GLY A 133 1.37 12.49 -7.54
CA GLY A 133 -0.06 12.24 -7.30
C GLY A 133 -0.67 13.22 -6.30
N ASN A 134 0.02 13.51 -5.20
CA ASN A 134 -0.46 14.48 -4.20
C ASN A 134 -0.49 15.90 -4.75
N LEU A 135 0.48 16.31 -5.57
CA LEU A 135 0.49 17.62 -6.22
C LEU A 135 -0.62 17.77 -7.26
N LEU A 136 -0.89 16.72 -8.04
CA LEU A 136 -2.05 16.70 -8.96
C LEU A 136 -3.35 16.88 -8.18
N TRP A 137 -3.53 16.14 -7.09
CA TRP A 137 -4.71 16.26 -6.24
C TRP A 137 -4.80 17.61 -5.50
N LEU A 138 -3.67 18.20 -5.11
CA LEU A 138 -3.62 19.54 -4.52
C LEU A 138 -4.00 20.62 -5.54
N SER A 139 -3.56 20.47 -6.80
CA SER A 139 -3.84 21.44 -7.86
C SER A 139 -5.30 21.48 -8.25
N ASP A 140 -5.97 20.33 -8.20
CA ASP A 140 -7.41 20.21 -8.40
C ASP A 140 -7.93 19.04 -7.56
N VAL A 141 -8.66 19.37 -6.49
CA VAL A 141 -9.23 18.40 -5.54
C VAL A 141 -10.27 17.48 -6.20
N THR A 142 -10.88 17.90 -7.32
CA THR A 142 -11.83 17.10 -8.09
C THR A 142 -11.14 16.15 -9.07
N ALA A 143 -9.86 16.41 -9.39
CA ALA A 143 -9.04 15.59 -10.28
C ALA A 143 -8.39 14.37 -9.59
N MET A 144 -8.97 13.86 -8.48
CA MET A 144 -8.51 12.63 -7.83
C MET A 144 -8.26 11.46 -8.82
N PRO A 145 -9.10 11.22 -9.86
CA PRO A 145 -8.83 10.18 -10.86
C PRO A 145 -7.47 10.32 -11.56
N ARG A 146 -6.93 11.53 -11.71
CA ARG A 146 -5.59 11.78 -12.28
C ARG A 146 -4.46 11.47 -11.29
N ALA A 147 -4.71 11.59 -9.99
CA ALA A 147 -3.74 11.28 -8.93
C ALA A 147 -3.60 9.78 -8.68
N VAL A 148 -4.69 9.02 -8.83
CA VAL A 148 -4.74 7.58 -8.51
C VAL A 148 -3.69 6.73 -9.25
N PRO A 149 -3.47 6.88 -10.58
CA PRO A 149 -2.40 6.14 -11.28
C PRO A 149 -1.02 6.34 -10.65
N TRP A 150 -0.72 7.57 -10.20
CA TRP A 150 0.53 7.91 -9.54
C TRP A 150 0.64 7.28 -8.15
N TRP A 151 -0.46 7.22 -7.41
CA TRP A 151 -0.54 6.52 -6.12
C TRP A 151 -0.41 5.00 -6.26
N VAL A 152 -0.98 4.40 -7.31
CA VAL A 152 -0.71 2.99 -7.67
C VAL A 152 0.78 2.80 -7.92
N GLY A 153 1.37 3.69 -8.72
CA GLY A 153 2.79 3.76 -8.99
C GLY A 153 3.66 3.80 -7.73
N PHE A 154 3.31 4.67 -6.78
CA PHE A 154 4.01 4.80 -5.51
C PHE A 154 4.18 3.45 -4.81
N PHE A 155 3.08 2.73 -4.56
CA PHE A 155 3.16 1.46 -3.85
C PHE A 155 3.84 0.39 -4.68
N VAL A 156 3.49 0.26 -5.96
CA VAL A 156 4.05 -0.79 -6.82
C VAL A 156 5.55 -0.64 -6.95
N LEU A 157 6.06 0.57 -7.22
CA LEU A 157 7.49 0.80 -7.37
C LEU A 157 8.25 0.68 -6.03
N THR A 158 7.64 1.13 -4.93
CA THR A 158 8.24 0.97 -3.59
C THR A 158 8.36 -0.51 -3.22
N ILE A 159 7.24 -1.26 -3.30
CA ILE A 159 7.20 -2.69 -2.99
C ILE A 159 8.11 -3.47 -3.93
N ALA A 160 8.02 -3.25 -5.25
CA ALA A 160 8.86 -3.96 -6.22
C ALA A 160 10.36 -3.68 -6.00
N GLY A 161 10.71 -2.44 -5.63
CA GLY A 161 12.06 -2.07 -5.22
C GLY A 161 12.53 -2.85 -3.99
N GLU A 162 11.75 -2.85 -2.90
CA GLU A 162 12.05 -3.62 -1.69
C GLU A 162 12.19 -5.13 -1.97
N ARG A 163 11.34 -5.65 -2.86
CA ARG A 163 11.38 -7.05 -3.29
C ARG A 163 12.64 -7.38 -4.10
N LEU A 164 13.04 -6.50 -5.00
CA LEU A 164 14.30 -6.61 -5.73
C LEU A 164 15.50 -6.54 -4.79
N GLU A 165 15.45 -5.69 -3.75
CA GLU A 165 16.52 -5.62 -2.74
C GLU A 165 16.72 -6.96 -2.05
N LEU A 166 15.64 -7.60 -1.59
CA LEU A 166 15.73 -8.90 -0.91
C LEU A 166 16.11 -10.03 -1.87
N SER A 167 15.67 -9.95 -3.13
CA SER A 167 15.99 -10.94 -4.16
C SER A 167 17.42 -10.79 -4.70
N ARG A 168 18.19 -9.76 -4.30
CA ARG A 168 19.62 -9.64 -4.61
C ARG A 168 20.44 -10.83 -4.14
N LEU A 169 19.98 -11.50 -3.08
CA LEU A 169 20.57 -12.72 -2.54
C LEU A 169 20.53 -13.89 -3.54
N LEU A 170 19.69 -13.78 -4.58
CA LEU A 170 19.59 -14.75 -5.67
C LEU A 170 20.51 -14.44 -6.86
N LEU A 171 21.28 -13.34 -6.80
CA LEU A 171 22.20 -12.88 -7.84
C LEU A 171 21.53 -12.83 -9.24
N PRO A 172 20.49 -11.99 -9.44
CA PRO A 172 19.75 -11.95 -10.70
C PRO A 172 20.67 -11.58 -11.87
N SER A 173 20.51 -12.27 -13.01
CA SER A 173 21.30 -12.01 -14.22
C SER A 173 21.08 -10.59 -14.77
N ALA A 174 22.00 -10.11 -15.62
CA ALA A 174 21.87 -8.79 -16.26
C ALA A 174 20.55 -8.64 -17.03
N ARG A 175 20.13 -9.69 -17.76
CA ARG A 175 18.83 -9.75 -18.46
C ARG A 175 17.65 -9.61 -17.49
N THR A 176 17.70 -10.26 -16.33
CA THR A 176 16.65 -10.18 -15.30
C THR A 176 16.52 -8.77 -14.75
N ARG A 177 17.66 -8.08 -14.53
CA ARG A 177 17.66 -6.68 -14.09
C ARG A 177 17.18 -5.72 -15.18
N ALA A 178 17.55 -5.95 -16.43
CA ALA A 178 17.09 -5.16 -17.57
C ALA A 178 15.57 -5.27 -17.76
N TRP A 179 15.00 -6.46 -17.62
CA TRP A 179 13.54 -6.64 -17.67
C TRP A 179 12.85 -5.85 -16.55
N PHE A 180 13.34 -5.94 -15.31
CA PHE A 180 12.78 -5.15 -14.21
C PHE A 180 12.82 -3.65 -14.52
N ALA A 181 13.97 -3.15 -14.97
CA ALA A 181 14.15 -1.73 -15.32
C ALA A 181 13.21 -1.30 -16.46
N LEU A 182 13.02 -2.14 -17.48
CA LEU A 182 12.07 -1.88 -18.57
C LEU A 182 10.63 -1.82 -18.04
N ALA A 183 10.23 -2.75 -17.19
CA ALA A 183 8.89 -2.77 -16.60
C ALA A 183 8.62 -1.52 -15.74
N VAL A 184 9.61 -1.09 -14.94
CA VAL A 184 9.56 0.20 -14.21
C VAL A 184 9.49 1.38 -15.18
N GLY A 185 10.27 1.37 -16.27
CA GLY A 185 10.24 2.40 -17.30
C GLY A 185 8.86 2.54 -17.95
N VAL A 186 8.19 1.42 -18.23
CA VAL A 186 6.80 1.40 -18.77
C VAL A 186 5.81 2.00 -17.77
N VAL A 187 5.93 1.67 -16.47
CA VAL A 187 5.11 2.30 -15.41
C VAL A 187 5.31 3.82 -15.38
N VAL A 188 6.57 4.29 -15.40
CA VAL A 188 6.89 5.72 -15.39
C VAL A 188 6.40 6.43 -16.66
N ALA A 189 6.53 5.78 -17.82
CA ALA A 189 5.99 6.28 -19.08
C ALA A 189 4.46 6.43 -19.00
N GLY A 190 3.76 5.49 -18.34
CA GLY A 190 2.32 5.59 -18.10
C GLY A 190 1.92 6.86 -17.34
N PHE A 191 2.73 7.31 -16.36
CA PHE A 191 2.48 8.58 -15.67
C PHE A 191 2.62 9.78 -16.61
N GLY A 192 3.71 9.85 -17.36
CA GLY A 192 4.00 10.95 -18.27
C GLY A 192 2.97 11.06 -19.40
N VAL A 193 2.68 9.94 -20.07
CA VAL A 193 1.66 9.87 -21.12
C VAL A 193 0.27 10.19 -20.55
N GLY A 194 -0.04 9.68 -19.35
CA GLY A 194 -1.30 9.93 -18.64
C GLY A 194 -1.61 11.39 -18.34
N LEU A 195 -0.61 12.29 -18.38
CA LEU A 195 -0.84 13.72 -18.25
C LEU A 195 -1.51 14.34 -19.49
N ALA A 196 -1.22 13.78 -20.67
CA ALA A 196 -1.74 14.23 -21.96
C ALA A 196 -2.89 13.35 -22.47
N ASP A 197 -2.76 12.03 -22.34
CA ASP A 197 -3.76 11.03 -22.73
C ASP A 197 -3.94 10.04 -21.56
N ALA A 198 -5.02 10.25 -20.81
CA ALA A 198 -5.32 9.45 -19.64
C ALA A 198 -5.55 7.97 -19.98
N ASP A 199 -6.17 7.66 -21.14
CA ASP A 199 -6.51 6.29 -21.51
C ASP A 199 -5.24 5.50 -21.86
N LEU A 200 -4.41 6.06 -22.75
CA LEU A 200 -3.15 5.45 -23.12
C LEU A 200 -2.20 5.35 -21.91
N GLY A 201 -2.15 6.38 -21.07
CA GLY A 201 -1.37 6.37 -19.83
C GLY A 201 -1.79 5.25 -18.87
N ALA A 202 -3.09 5.05 -18.69
CA ALA A 202 -3.62 3.97 -17.85
C ALA A 202 -3.31 2.57 -18.42
N ARG A 203 -3.38 2.41 -19.75
CA ARG A 203 -3.01 1.14 -20.41
C ARG A 203 -1.52 0.83 -20.28
N LEU A 204 -0.66 1.84 -20.46
CA LEU A 204 0.78 1.71 -20.24
C LEU A 204 1.10 1.36 -18.79
N LEU A 205 0.45 2.03 -17.83
CA LEU A 205 0.55 1.66 -16.43
C LEU A 205 0.17 0.18 -16.23
N GLY A 206 -0.99 -0.24 -16.75
CA GLY A 206 -1.46 -1.62 -16.70
C GLY A 206 -0.47 -2.64 -17.27
N LEU A 207 0.11 -2.35 -18.43
CA LEU A 207 1.18 -3.15 -19.04
C LEU A 207 2.40 -3.27 -18.11
N GLY A 208 2.83 -2.16 -17.52
CA GLY A 208 3.92 -2.14 -16.56
C GLY A 208 3.61 -2.95 -15.29
N LEU A 209 2.38 -2.86 -14.77
CA LEU A 209 1.94 -3.65 -13.62
C LEU A 209 1.94 -5.16 -13.93
N VAL A 210 1.45 -5.56 -15.11
CA VAL A 210 1.49 -6.97 -15.55
C VAL A 210 2.94 -7.45 -15.69
N ALA A 211 3.80 -6.66 -16.33
CA ALA A 211 5.21 -7.00 -16.48
C ALA A 211 5.91 -7.15 -15.12
N LEU A 212 5.63 -6.27 -14.15
CA LEU A 212 6.16 -6.37 -12.78
C LEU A 212 5.57 -7.56 -12.02
N ALA A 213 4.27 -7.83 -12.14
CA ALA A 213 3.62 -8.99 -11.52
C ALA A 213 4.25 -10.30 -11.99
N ILE A 214 4.49 -10.39 -13.29
CA ILE A 214 5.16 -11.52 -13.93
C ILE A 214 6.61 -11.65 -13.44
N TRP A 215 7.36 -10.54 -13.45
CA TRP A 215 8.75 -10.52 -13.00
C TRP A 215 8.87 -10.94 -11.53
N LEU A 216 8.07 -10.33 -10.64
CA LEU A 216 8.03 -10.65 -9.20
C LEU A 216 7.58 -12.09 -8.99
N GLY A 217 6.59 -12.50 -9.76
CA GLY A 217 6.12 -13.87 -9.85
C GLY A 217 7.28 -14.82 -10.02
N TRP A 218 8.11 -14.69 -11.06
CA TRP A 218 9.17 -15.65 -11.38
C TRP A 218 10.49 -15.46 -10.64
N HIS A 219 10.88 -14.22 -10.37
CA HIS A 219 12.24 -13.89 -9.94
C HIS A 219 12.35 -13.52 -8.45
N ASP A 220 11.23 -13.30 -7.74
CA ASP A 220 11.29 -13.03 -6.31
C ASP A 220 11.58 -14.30 -5.48
N ILE A 221 12.30 -14.12 -4.37
CA ILE A 221 12.66 -15.18 -3.45
C ILE A 221 11.44 -15.88 -2.80
N ALA A 222 10.26 -15.27 -2.80
CA ALA A 222 9.01 -15.83 -2.26
C ALA A 222 8.75 -17.27 -2.71
N ARG A 223 9.00 -17.60 -3.99
CA ARG A 223 8.82 -18.97 -4.51
C ARG A 223 9.68 -20.00 -3.78
N ARG A 224 10.93 -19.65 -3.48
CA ARG A 224 11.86 -20.54 -2.76
C ARG A 224 11.48 -20.63 -1.28
N THR A 225 11.05 -19.50 -0.71
CA THR A 225 10.64 -19.40 0.69
C THR A 225 9.34 -20.15 0.99
N LEU A 226 8.49 -20.40 -0.01
CA LEU A 226 7.26 -21.18 0.15
C LEU A 226 7.49 -22.61 0.67
N ARG A 227 8.67 -23.18 0.41
CA ARG A 227 9.08 -24.51 0.89
C ARG A 227 9.51 -24.51 2.37
N ARG A 228 9.70 -23.34 2.99
CA ARG A 228 10.01 -23.22 4.41
C ARG A 228 8.73 -23.38 5.25
N GLY A 229 8.87 -23.55 6.56
CA GLY A 229 7.75 -23.53 7.53
C GLY A 229 7.61 -22.19 8.25
N GLY A 230 6.53 -21.99 9.00
CA GLY A 230 6.33 -20.84 9.89
C GLY A 230 6.16 -19.49 9.16
N LEU A 231 6.67 -18.41 9.77
CA LEU A 231 6.54 -17.03 9.28
C LEU A 231 7.06 -16.86 7.83
N PRO A 232 8.24 -17.39 7.43
CA PRO A 232 8.69 -17.26 6.05
C PRO A 232 7.69 -17.79 5.01
N ARG A 233 7.02 -18.92 5.29
CA ARG A 233 5.98 -19.47 4.40
C ARG A 233 4.78 -18.57 4.33
N PHE A 234 4.31 -18.07 5.47
CA PHE A 234 3.19 -17.14 5.52
C PHE A 234 3.46 -15.88 4.70
N ILE A 235 4.65 -15.28 4.85
CA ILE A 235 5.11 -14.15 4.03
C ILE A 235 5.06 -14.53 2.56
N ALA A 236 5.66 -15.65 2.17
CA ALA A 236 5.69 -16.09 0.78
C ALA A 236 4.29 -16.25 0.16
N VAL A 237 3.33 -16.82 0.91
CA VAL A 237 1.94 -16.95 0.45
C VAL A 237 1.31 -15.58 0.22
N CYS A 238 1.43 -14.65 1.17
CA CYS A 238 0.92 -13.29 1.01
C CYS A 238 1.52 -12.58 -0.22
N LEU A 239 2.84 -12.69 -0.40
CA LEU A 239 3.55 -12.09 -1.54
C LEU A 239 3.04 -12.65 -2.87
N LEU A 240 2.94 -13.98 -3.01
CA LEU A 240 2.53 -14.62 -4.26
C LEU A 240 1.07 -14.33 -4.62
N LEU A 241 0.16 -14.34 -3.63
CA LEU A 241 -1.22 -13.92 -3.84
C LEU A 241 -1.29 -12.44 -4.23
N GLY A 242 -0.48 -11.60 -3.59
CA GLY A 242 -0.35 -10.20 -3.96
C GLY A 242 0.10 -10.01 -5.41
N TYR A 243 1.11 -10.74 -5.88
CA TYR A 243 1.57 -10.66 -7.27
C TYR A 243 0.49 -11.08 -8.26
N ALA A 244 -0.31 -12.09 -7.95
CA ALA A 244 -1.45 -12.47 -8.78
C ALA A 244 -2.46 -11.32 -8.90
N TRP A 245 -2.79 -10.68 -7.78
CA TRP A 245 -3.69 -9.52 -7.77
C TRP A 245 -3.13 -8.28 -8.46
N LEU A 246 -1.82 -8.05 -8.40
CA LEU A 246 -1.15 -7.01 -9.20
C LEU A 246 -1.34 -7.26 -10.70
N GLY A 247 -1.21 -8.51 -11.13
CA GLY A 247 -1.48 -8.93 -12.50
C GLY A 247 -2.92 -8.68 -12.90
N VAL A 248 -3.90 -9.06 -12.06
CA VAL A 248 -5.33 -8.80 -12.31
C VAL A 248 -5.61 -7.30 -12.45
N GLY A 249 -5.13 -6.47 -11.51
CA GLY A 249 -5.30 -5.02 -11.59
C GLY A 249 -4.65 -4.42 -12.84
N GLY A 250 -3.44 -4.89 -13.19
CA GLY A 250 -2.76 -4.49 -14.42
C GLY A 250 -3.52 -4.86 -15.70
N LEU A 251 -4.08 -6.07 -15.76
CA LEU A 251 -4.90 -6.52 -16.90
C LEU A 251 -6.18 -5.70 -17.05
N LEU A 252 -6.83 -5.36 -15.94
CA LEU A 252 -8.02 -4.50 -15.95
C LEU A 252 -7.70 -3.11 -16.48
N LEU A 253 -6.60 -2.48 -16.03
CA LEU A 253 -6.16 -1.19 -16.57
C LEU A 253 -5.73 -1.28 -18.04
N LEU A 254 -5.05 -2.34 -18.44
CA LEU A 254 -4.63 -2.56 -19.83
C LEU A 254 -5.84 -2.71 -20.77
N ARG A 255 -6.91 -3.35 -20.30
CA ARG A 255 -8.16 -3.58 -21.04
C ARG A 255 -9.03 -2.32 -21.07
N ASP A 256 -9.34 -1.77 -19.90
CA ASP A 256 -10.38 -0.76 -19.73
C ASP A 256 -9.85 0.68 -19.80
N GLY A 257 -8.53 0.90 -19.70
CA GLY A 257 -7.91 2.21 -19.82
C GLY A 257 -8.22 3.13 -18.64
N ALA A 258 -8.53 4.40 -18.92
CA ALA A 258 -8.75 5.40 -17.86
C ALA A 258 -10.08 5.18 -17.13
N LEU A 259 -10.02 4.94 -15.82
CA LEU A 259 -11.19 4.68 -14.98
C LEU A 259 -11.40 5.83 -13.98
N ILE A 260 -12.63 6.37 -13.94
CA ILE A 260 -13.00 7.53 -13.10
C ILE A 260 -13.86 7.11 -11.90
N GLY A 261 -14.62 6.02 -12.02
CA GLY A 261 -15.50 5.49 -10.98
C GLY A 261 -16.30 4.27 -11.44
N GLY A 262 -17.16 3.74 -10.55
CA GLY A 262 -18.01 2.58 -10.84
C GLY A 262 -17.36 1.21 -10.58
N PRO A 263 -18.05 0.11 -10.93
CA PRO A 263 -17.61 -1.26 -10.59
C PRO A 263 -16.25 -1.66 -11.18
N ARG A 264 -15.95 -1.32 -12.45
CA ARG A 264 -14.64 -1.65 -13.05
C ARG A 264 -13.49 -0.89 -12.40
N TYR A 265 -13.71 0.39 -12.06
CA TYR A 265 -12.77 1.16 -11.26
C TYR A 265 -12.53 0.51 -9.89
N ASP A 266 -13.62 0.09 -9.23
CA ASP A 266 -13.57 -0.60 -7.95
C ASP A 266 -12.74 -1.89 -8.02
N ALA A 267 -12.99 -2.73 -9.03
CA ALA A 267 -12.29 -3.97 -9.28
C ALA A 267 -10.79 -3.77 -9.53
N ALA A 268 -10.43 -2.83 -10.42
CA ALA A 268 -9.04 -2.55 -10.77
C ALA A 268 -8.27 -2.05 -9.55
N LEU A 269 -8.84 -1.07 -8.84
CA LEU A 269 -8.17 -0.47 -7.69
C LEU A 269 -8.09 -1.42 -6.50
N HIS A 270 -9.14 -2.17 -6.17
CA HIS A 270 -9.08 -3.11 -5.05
C HIS A 270 -8.23 -4.33 -5.36
N SER A 271 -8.10 -4.74 -6.63
CA SER A 271 -7.08 -5.73 -7.02
C SER A 271 -5.67 -5.23 -6.66
N VAL A 272 -5.34 -3.97 -6.96
CA VAL A 272 -4.02 -3.42 -6.62
C VAL A 272 -3.90 -3.09 -5.12
N PHE A 273 -4.71 -2.19 -4.58
CA PHE A 273 -4.55 -1.71 -3.21
C PHE A 273 -4.88 -2.78 -2.17
N LEU A 274 -5.98 -3.53 -2.32
CA LEU A 274 -6.35 -4.55 -1.35
C LEU A 274 -5.66 -5.90 -1.64
N GLY A 275 -5.68 -6.32 -2.89
CA GLY A 275 -5.12 -7.61 -3.30
C GLY A 275 -3.60 -7.64 -3.26
N PHE A 276 -2.91 -6.62 -3.79
CA PHE A 276 -1.46 -6.54 -3.80
C PHE A 276 -0.89 -5.79 -2.58
N VAL A 277 -1.26 -4.52 -2.37
CA VAL A 277 -0.63 -3.68 -1.33
C VAL A 277 -0.97 -4.16 0.09
N PHE A 278 -2.23 -4.46 0.40
CA PHE A 278 -2.58 -4.98 1.74
C PHE A 278 -2.00 -6.37 2.00
N SER A 279 -1.81 -7.21 0.97
CA SER A 279 -1.07 -8.47 1.13
C SER A 279 0.37 -8.23 1.57
N MET A 280 1.02 -7.16 1.09
CA MET A 280 2.35 -6.76 1.55
C MET A 280 2.33 -6.25 2.99
N VAL A 281 1.33 -5.45 3.36
CA VAL A 281 1.13 -4.98 4.74
C VAL A 281 0.99 -6.16 5.68
N ILE A 282 0.15 -7.15 5.33
CA ILE A 282 -0.04 -8.37 6.12
C ILE A 282 1.25 -9.20 6.19
N ALA A 283 1.93 -9.39 5.06
CA ALA A 283 3.17 -10.15 4.99
C ALA A 283 4.24 -9.57 5.94
N HIS A 284 4.39 -8.25 5.92
CA HIS A 284 5.49 -7.60 6.62
C HIS A 284 5.15 -7.11 8.02
N ALA A 285 3.89 -7.06 8.43
CA ALA A 285 3.50 -6.61 9.78
C ALA A 285 4.25 -7.32 10.92
N PRO A 286 4.46 -8.66 10.89
CA PRO A 286 5.26 -9.35 11.92
C PRO A 286 6.74 -8.93 12.00
N VAL A 287 7.26 -8.26 10.97
CA VAL A 287 8.67 -7.87 10.83
C VAL A 287 8.86 -6.35 11.02
N ILE A 288 8.00 -5.53 10.40
CA ILE A 288 8.09 -4.07 10.43
C ILE A 288 7.60 -3.51 11.76
N LEU A 289 6.47 -4.00 12.29
CA LEU A 289 5.91 -3.44 13.53
C LEU A 289 6.86 -3.57 14.74
N PRO A 290 7.61 -4.67 14.92
CA PRO A 290 8.66 -4.72 15.94
C PRO A 290 9.75 -3.66 15.75
N ALA A 291 10.19 -3.39 14.51
CA ALA A 291 11.21 -2.37 14.25
C ALA A 291 10.72 -0.95 14.58
N VAL A 292 9.43 -0.68 14.35
CA VAL A 292 8.81 0.62 14.63
C VAL A 292 8.47 0.76 16.12
N THR A 293 7.75 -0.21 16.69
CA THR A 293 7.15 -0.12 18.03
C THR A 293 8.01 -0.69 19.15
N GLY A 294 9.04 -1.47 18.83
CA GLY A 294 9.85 -2.24 19.78
C GLY A 294 9.15 -3.47 20.35
N ARG A 295 7.93 -3.79 19.91
CA ARG A 295 7.17 -4.95 20.40
C ARG A 295 7.18 -6.09 19.39
N ALA A 296 7.60 -7.27 19.82
CA ALA A 296 7.58 -8.46 18.99
C ALA A 296 6.16 -8.82 18.57
N VAL A 297 5.99 -9.29 17.34
CA VAL A 297 4.72 -9.79 16.80
C VAL A 297 4.97 -11.21 16.29
N PRO A 298 4.92 -12.23 17.17
CA PRO A 298 5.20 -13.60 16.78
C PRO A 298 4.11 -14.13 15.83
N PHE A 299 4.54 -14.83 14.79
CA PHE A 299 3.62 -15.51 13.88
C PHE A 299 2.81 -16.58 14.59
N ARG A 300 1.54 -16.69 14.24
CA ARG A 300 0.64 -17.76 14.68
C ARG A 300 -0.10 -18.32 13.46
N PRO A 301 -0.35 -19.64 13.38
CA PRO A 301 -1.04 -20.26 12.24
C PRO A 301 -2.41 -19.63 11.92
N PHE A 302 -3.12 -19.10 12.92
CA PHE A 302 -4.42 -18.45 12.68
C PHE A 302 -4.33 -17.19 11.81
N PHE A 303 -3.15 -16.62 11.55
CA PHE A 303 -2.98 -15.51 10.60
C PHE A 303 -3.43 -15.87 9.18
N TYR A 304 -3.46 -17.17 8.84
CA TYR A 304 -4.04 -17.62 7.57
C TYR A 304 -5.55 -17.36 7.47
N VAL A 305 -6.27 -17.21 8.59
CA VAL A 305 -7.72 -16.98 8.60
C VAL A 305 -8.07 -15.63 7.99
N HIS A 306 -7.48 -14.53 8.50
CA HIS A 306 -7.75 -13.20 7.94
C HIS A 306 -7.21 -13.05 6.51
N LEU A 307 -6.11 -13.74 6.18
CA LEU A 307 -5.57 -13.77 4.82
C LEU A 307 -6.52 -14.47 3.84
N GLY A 308 -6.99 -15.67 4.19
CA GLY A 308 -7.95 -16.42 3.38
C GLY A 308 -9.26 -15.66 3.22
N LEU A 309 -9.77 -15.08 4.31
CA LEU A 309 -10.97 -14.25 4.29
C LEU A 309 -10.81 -13.05 3.35
N LEU A 310 -9.67 -12.35 3.41
CA LEU A 310 -9.37 -11.20 2.54
C LEU A 310 -9.42 -11.60 1.06
N HIS A 311 -8.71 -12.66 0.66
CA HIS A 311 -8.60 -13.02 -0.75
C HIS A 311 -9.88 -13.65 -1.32
N LEU A 312 -10.59 -14.49 -0.56
CA LEU A 312 -11.86 -15.08 -1.00
C LEU A 312 -12.93 -13.99 -1.16
N SER A 313 -13.01 -13.06 -0.21
CA SER A 313 -13.97 -11.95 -0.30
C SER A 313 -13.60 -10.94 -1.38
N LEU A 314 -12.29 -10.70 -1.62
CA LEU A 314 -11.84 -9.87 -2.74
C LEU A 314 -12.15 -10.52 -4.09
N LEU A 315 -12.01 -11.84 -4.22
CA LEU A 315 -12.43 -12.57 -5.41
C LEU A 315 -13.92 -12.39 -5.67
N GLY A 316 -14.76 -12.58 -4.64
CA GLY A 316 -16.19 -12.32 -4.73
C GLY A 316 -16.50 -10.88 -5.13
N ARG A 317 -15.81 -9.89 -4.53
CA ARG A 317 -15.97 -8.48 -4.87
C ARG A 317 -15.67 -8.18 -6.32
N VAL A 318 -14.48 -8.57 -6.80
CA VAL A 318 -14.03 -8.34 -8.18
C VAL A 318 -14.91 -9.08 -9.18
N ALA A 319 -15.30 -10.33 -8.90
CA ALA A 319 -16.24 -11.06 -9.75
C ALA A 319 -17.61 -10.35 -9.81
N GLY A 320 -18.12 -9.88 -8.67
CA GLY A 320 -19.35 -9.10 -8.59
C GLY A 320 -19.26 -7.78 -9.38
N ASP A 321 -18.14 -7.06 -9.28
CA ASP A 321 -17.89 -5.85 -10.06
C ASP A 321 -17.91 -6.11 -11.57
N LEU A 322 -17.25 -7.18 -12.02
CA LEU A 322 -17.13 -7.52 -13.45
C LEU A 322 -18.43 -8.09 -14.02
N ALA A 323 -19.22 -8.81 -13.20
CA ALA A 323 -20.51 -9.37 -13.59
C ALA A 323 -21.68 -8.39 -13.40
N GLY A 324 -21.46 -7.24 -12.76
CA GLY A 324 -22.52 -6.29 -12.41
C GLY A 324 -23.44 -6.78 -11.28
N TRP A 325 -22.98 -7.73 -10.45
CA TRP A 325 -23.75 -8.31 -9.36
C TRP A 325 -23.52 -7.54 -8.06
N THR A 326 -24.32 -6.49 -7.87
CA THR A 326 -24.22 -5.58 -6.72
C THR A 326 -24.24 -6.28 -5.35
N PRO A 327 -25.13 -7.26 -5.07
CA PRO A 327 -25.14 -7.92 -3.75
C PRO A 327 -23.83 -8.68 -3.46
N VAL A 328 -23.28 -9.38 -4.46
CA VAL A 328 -22.01 -10.11 -4.32
C VAL A 328 -20.85 -9.15 -4.07
N ARG A 329 -20.82 -8.03 -4.81
CA ARG A 329 -19.86 -6.94 -4.60
C ARG A 329 -19.95 -6.38 -3.17
N GLN A 330 -21.15 -6.11 -2.67
CA GLN A 330 -21.39 -5.56 -1.34
C GLN A 330 -20.98 -6.51 -0.22
N VAL A 331 -21.34 -7.79 -0.32
CA VAL A 331 -20.90 -8.81 0.64
C VAL A 331 -19.39 -8.96 0.60
N GLY A 332 -18.78 -9.08 -0.59
CA GLY A 332 -17.33 -9.18 -0.76
C GLY A 332 -16.59 -7.99 -0.15
N GLY A 333 -17.04 -6.76 -0.44
CA GLY A 333 -16.43 -5.55 0.11
C GLY A 333 -16.62 -5.37 1.62
N THR A 334 -17.77 -5.80 2.17
CA THR A 334 -18.00 -5.76 3.63
C THR A 334 -17.12 -6.79 4.34
N VAL A 335 -17.01 -8.00 3.81
CA VAL A 335 -16.13 -9.05 4.35
C VAL A 335 -14.65 -8.68 4.21
N ASN A 336 -14.26 -7.93 3.15
CA ASN A 336 -12.93 -7.33 3.06
C ASN A 336 -12.61 -6.44 4.27
N VAL A 337 -13.55 -5.58 4.68
CA VAL A 337 -13.36 -4.71 5.87
C VAL A 337 -13.20 -5.55 7.13
N VAL A 338 -14.04 -6.57 7.32
CA VAL A 338 -13.93 -7.51 8.45
C VAL A 338 -12.56 -8.22 8.44
N ALA A 339 -12.05 -8.62 7.29
CA ALA A 339 -10.74 -9.26 7.16
C ALA A 339 -9.60 -8.32 7.60
N VAL A 340 -9.65 -7.03 7.23
CA VAL A 340 -8.67 -6.03 7.67
C VAL A 340 -8.75 -5.81 9.18
N LEU A 341 -9.96 -5.68 9.75
CA LEU A 341 -10.14 -5.53 11.20
C LEU A 341 -9.65 -6.76 11.96
N LEU A 342 -9.92 -7.96 11.44
CA LEU A 342 -9.44 -9.22 12.02
C LEU A 342 -7.91 -9.30 11.98
N PHE A 343 -7.27 -8.84 10.90
CA PHE A 343 -5.81 -8.72 10.82
C PHE A 343 -5.25 -7.77 11.90
N LEU A 344 -5.87 -6.60 12.12
CA LEU A 344 -5.44 -5.68 13.16
C LEU A 344 -5.58 -6.29 14.57
N ALA A 345 -6.72 -6.94 14.84
CA ALA A 345 -6.96 -7.62 16.10
C ALA A 345 -5.97 -8.78 16.33
N ALA A 346 -5.74 -9.60 15.31
CA ALA A 346 -4.77 -10.71 15.32
C ALA A 346 -3.36 -10.22 15.69
N THR A 347 -2.92 -9.15 15.02
CA THR A 347 -1.61 -8.52 15.24
C THR A 347 -1.49 -7.97 16.66
N LEU A 348 -2.51 -7.29 17.16
CA LEU A 348 -2.53 -6.73 18.51
C LEU A 348 -2.51 -7.82 19.59
N VAL A 349 -3.28 -8.89 19.41
CA VAL A 349 -3.30 -10.05 20.30
C VAL A 349 -1.93 -10.73 20.33
N ALA A 350 -1.30 -10.92 19.18
CA ALA A 350 0.05 -11.49 19.09
C ALA A 350 1.08 -10.62 19.81
N ALA A 351 1.03 -9.29 19.61
CA ALA A 351 1.93 -8.34 20.26
C ALA A 351 1.78 -8.30 21.79
N ARG A 352 0.54 -8.31 22.27
CA ARG A 352 0.23 -8.33 23.72
C ARG A 352 0.66 -9.63 24.38
N SER A 353 0.45 -10.76 23.71
CA SER A 353 0.84 -12.08 24.22
C SER A 353 2.36 -12.18 24.37
N ALA A 354 3.12 -11.64 23.41
CA ALA A 354 4.57 -11.58 23.49
C ALA A 354 5.07 -10.70 24.64
N ALA A 355 4.43 -9.53 24.86
CA ALA A 355 4.79 -8.65 25.96
C ALA A 355 4.55 -9.28 27.35
N ARG A 356 3.46 -10.05 27.50
CA ARG A 356 3.17 -10.78 28.76
C ARG A 356 4.19 -11.90 29.02
N ALA A 357 4.60 -12.61 27.97
CA ALA A 357 5.60 -13.67 28.09
C ALA A 357 7.01 -13.17 28.43
N ALA A 358 7.29 -11.87 28.26
CA ALA A 358 8.55 -11.22 28.60
C ALA A 358 8.51 -10.47 29.95
N GLY A 359 7.47 -10.71 30.77
CA GLY A 359 7.30 -10.12 32.11
C GLY A 359 8.27 -10.70 33.16
N PRO A 360 8.27 -10.17 34.40
CA PRO A 360 9.41 -10.24 35.35
C PRO A 360 9.82 -11.65 35.83
N ASP A 361 8.97 -12.66 35.66
CA ASP A 361 9.18 -14.00 36.24
C ASP A 361 10.10 -14.91 35.39
N SER A 362 10.81 -14.36 34.40
CA SER A 362 11.73 -15.09 33.52
C SER A 362 13.19 -14.64 33.62
N GLY A 363 13.59 -14.06 34.75
CA GLY A 363 14.96 -13.64 35.05
C GLY A 363 15.57 -14.44 36.18
#